data_AF-A0A940QYA6-F1
#
_entry.id   AF-A0A940QYA6-F1
#
_cell.length_a   1.000
_cell.length_b   1.000
_cell.length_c   1.000
_cell.angle_alpha   90.00
_cell.angle_beta   90.00
_cell.angle_gamma   90.00
#
_symmetry.space_group_name_H-M   'P 1'
#
loop_
_entity.id
_entity.type
_entity.pdbx_description
1 polymer ?
#
loop_
_entity_poly.entity_id
_entity_poly.type
_entity_poly.pdbx_seq_one_letter_code
_entity_poly.pdbx_strand_id
1 'polypeptide(L)'
;TFSTLKTKPVVASLSGMIGSQEGRQKIKRFLVQGVCDKYQGAYDPHYLTGLGSTLWVLDQYWQDPRLVTNGLVQYLDFFFSGIRS
;
A
#
# COMPACT_ATOMS: atom_id res chain seq x y z
N THR A 1 15.84 -0.13 3.51
CA THR A 1 15.11 -1.39 3.21
C THR A 1 13.65 -1.18 3.59
N PHE A 2 12.65 -1.81 2.94
CA PHE A 2 11.22 -1.61 3.27
C PHE A 2 10.87 -1.78 4.76
N SER A 3 11.67 -2.56 5.52
CA SER A 3 11.54 -2.75 6.97
C SER A 3 11.83 -1.50 7.81
N THR A 4 12.45 -0.46 7.25
CA THR A 4 12.73 0.80 7.97
C THR A 4 11.67 1.87 7.74
N LEU A 5 10.68 1.60 6.90
CA LEU A 5 9.61 2.55 6.59
C LEU A 5 8.57 2.59 7.71
N LYS A 6 8.07 3.79 7.99
CA LYS A 6 6.93 4.01 8.89
C LYS A 6 5.70 4.33 8.05
N THR A 7 4.54 3.81 8.44
CA THR A 7 3.28 3.99 7.71
C THR A 7 2.91 5.45 7.49
N LYS A 8 2.89 6.25 8.56
CA LYS A 8 2.49 7.67 8.52
C LYS A 8 3.25 8.49 7.45
N PRO A 9 4.59 8.53 7.43
CA PRO A 9 5.32 9.31 6.42
C PRO A 9 5.19 8.75 5.00
N VAL A 10 5.06 7.43 4.84
CA VAL A 10 4.80 6.83 3.52
C VAL A 10 3.44 7.28 3.02
N VAL A 11 2.37 7.11 3.81
CA VAL A 11 1.02 7.52 3.43
C VAL A 11 0.95 9.00 3.09
N ALA A 12 1.56 9.88 3.90
CA ALA A 12 1.59 11.31 3.61
C ALA A 12 2.22 11.62 2.23
N SER A 13 3.26 10.87 1.86
CA SER A 13 3.91 11.00 0.54
C SER A 13 3.04 10.45 -0.60
N LEU A 14 2.23 9.42 -0.33
CA LEU A 14 1.33 8.83 -1.32
C LEU A 14 0.04 9.63 -1.51
N SER A 15 -0.48 10.31 -0.48
CA SER A 15 -1.78 11.00 -0.52
C SER A 15 -1.87 12.04 -1.64
N GLY A 16 -0.78 12.77 -1.92
CA GLY A 16 -0.73 13.76 -3.01
C GLY A 16 -0.85 13.16 -4.42
N MET A 17 -0.66 11.85 -4.56
CA MET A 17 -0.72 11.15 -5.85
C MET A 17 -2.09 10.55 -6.17
N ILE A 18 -3.03 10.51 -5.21
CA ILE A 18 -4.34 9.84 -5.38
C ILE A 18 -5.18 10.50 -6.48
N GLY A 19 -5.11 11.84 -6.58
CA GLY A 19 -5.98 12.64 -7.45
C GLY A 19 -5.76 12.43 -8.95
N SER A 20 -4.61 11.92 -9.39
CA SER A 20 -4.29 11.73 -10.80
C SER A 20 -4.16 10.25 -11.17
N GLN A 21 -4.55 9.89 -12.39
CA GLN A 21 -4.40 8.52 -12.89
C GLN A 21 -2.93 8.07 -12.84
N GLU A 22 -2.00 8.93 -13.25
CA GLU A 22 -0.57 8.65 -13.19
C GLU A 22 -0.10 8.41 -11.75
N GLY A 23 -0.53 9.24 -10.80
CA GLY A 23 -0.17 9.10 -9.40
C GLY A 23 -0.72 7.80 -8.79
N ARG A 24 -1.95 7.42 -9.12
CA ARG A 24 -2.51 6.12 -8.72
C ARG A 24 -1.69 4.96 -9.27
N GLN A 25 -1.26 5.02 -10.53
CA GLN A 25 -0.39 3.98 -11.12
C GLN A 25 0.97 3.90 -10.40
N LYS A 26 1.55 5.03 -9.97
CA LYS A 26 2.77 5.04 -9.15
C LYS A 26 2.54 4.37 -7.79
N ILE A 27 1.43 4.67 -7.12
CA ILE A 27 1.06 4.03 -5.84
C ILE A 27 0.94 2.50 -6.03
N LYS A 28 0.21 2.04 -7.05
CA LYS A 28 0.06 0.60 -7.33
C LYS A 28 1.40 -0.10 -7.50
N ARG A 29 2.28 0.46 -8.34
CA ARG A 29 3.62 -0.09 -8.59
C ARG A 29 4.44 -0.18 -7.30
N PHE A 30 4.40 0.86 -6.47
CA PHE A 30 5.08 0.86 -5.18
C PHE A 30 4.61 -0.28 -4.27
N LEU A 31 3.28 -0.47 -4.15
CA LEU A 31 2.72 -1.52 -3.29
C LEU A 31 3.03 -2.93 -3.82
N VAL A 32 2.87 -3.15 -5.13
CA VAL A 32 3.21 -4.44 -5.78
C VAL A 32 4.69 -4.76 -5.61
N GLN A 33 5.58 -3.78 -5.86
CA GLN A 33 7.01 -3.95 -5.68
C GLN A 33 7.35 -4.33 -4.24
N GLY A 34 6.73 -3.67 -3.26
CA GLY A 34 6.90 -4.00 -1.85
C GLY A 34 6.64 -5.49 -1.59
N VAL A 35 5.49 -6.01 -2.04
CA VAL A 35 5.16 -7.43 -1.89
C VAL A 35 6.16 -8.32 -2.61
N CYS A 36 6.51 -8.04 -3.87
CA CYS A 36 7.49 -8.82 -4.61
C CYS A 36 8.87 -8.89 -3.92
N ASP A 37 9.33 -7.77 -3.37
CA ASP A 37 10.63 -7.68 -2.68
C ASP A 37 10.66 -8.39 -1.33
N LYS A 38 9.50 -8.53 -0.69
CA LYS A 38 9.37 -9.02 0.70
C LYS A 38 8.74 -10.39 0.82
N TYR A 39 8.13 -10.89 -0.23
CA TYR A 39 7.60 -12.23 -0.25
C TYR A 39 8.74 -13.27 -0.32
N GLN A 40 9.17 -13.76 0.84
CA GLN A 40 10.27 -14.72 0.99
C GLN A 40 9.80 -16.18 1.05
N GLY A 41 8.57 -16.48 0.63
CA GLY A 41 8.05 -17.85 0.56
C GLY A 41 7.35 -18.36 1.82
N ALA A 42 7.39 -17.62 2.94
CA ALA A 42 6.46 -17.83 4.04
C ALA A 42 5.09 -17.30 3.62
N TYR A 43 4.23 -18.18 3.12
CA TYR A 43 2.91 -17.81 2.62
C TYR A 43 2.05 -17.25 3.75
N ASP A 44 1.84 -15.94 3.72
CA ASP A 44 0.76 -15.28 4.42
C ASP A 44 -0.19 -14.68 3.37
N PRO A 45 -1.42 -15.23 3.22
CA PRO A 45 -2.37 -14.79 2.20
C PRO A 45 -2.75 -13.31 2.34
N HIS A 46 -2.67 -12.74 3.55
CA HIS A 46 -3.07 -11.36 3.82
C HIS A 46 -2.20 -10.34 3.07
N TYR A 47 -0.97 -10.69 2.70
CA TYR A 47 -0.14 -9.83 1.86
C TYR A 47 -0.76 -9.61 0.46
N LEU A 48 -1.40 -10.63 -0.10
CA LEU A 48 -1.99 -10.59 -1.44
C LEU A 48 -3.45 -10.14 -1.40
N THR A 49 -4.25 -10.64 -0.46
CA THR A 49 -5.66 -10.24 -0.34
C THR A 49 -5.80 -8.80 0.16
N GLY A 50 -4.93 -8.38 1.09
CA GLY A 50 -4.80 -6.99 1.52
C GLY A 50 -4.38 -6.08 0.36
N LEU A 51 -3.35 -6.47 -0.41
CA LEU A 51 -2.92 -5.72 -1.58
C LEU A 51 -4.07 -5.53 -2.56
N GLY A 52 -4.73 -6.62 -2.97
CA GLY A 52 -5.83 -6.58 -3.92
C GLY A 52 -6.95 -5.63 -3.47
N SER A 53 -7.33 -5.71 -2.20
CA SER A 53 -8.35 -4.83 -1.61
C SER A 53 -7.92 -3.35 -1.66
N THR A 54 -6.67 -3.05 -1.29
CA THR A 54 -6.14 -1.68 -1.33
C THR A 54 -6.07 -1.13 -2.76
N LEU A 55 -5.65 -1.95 -3.73
CA LEU A 55 -5.62 -1.53 -5.13
C LEU A 55 -7.02 -1.25 -5.67
N TRP A 56 -7.99 -2.10 -5.32
CA TRP A 56 -9.39 -1.91 -5.71
C TRP A 56 -9.98 -0.65 -5.09
N VAL A 57 -9.75 -0.39 -3.79
CA VAL A 57 -10.20 0.84 -3.13
C VAL A 57 -9.59 2.08 -3.80
N LEU A 58 -8.29 2.06 -4.09
CA LEU A 58 -7.59 3.14 -4.79
C LEU A 58 -8.20 3.44 -6.15
N ASP A 59 -8.65 2.42 -6.88
CA ASP A 59 -9.23 2.58 -8.22
C ASP A 59 -10.68 3.05 -8.21
N GLN A 60 -11.50 2.46 -7.35
CA GLN A 60 -12.95 2.72 -7.35
C GLN A 60 -13.31 3.98 -6.59
N TYR A 61 -12.54 4.33 -5.55
CA TYR A 61 -12.89 5.39 -4.61
C TYR A 61 -11.87 6.53 -4.58
N TRP A 62 -11.11 6.76 -5.66
CA TRP A 62 -10.13 7.85 -5.72
C TRP A 62 -10.72 9.25 -5.48
N GLN A 63 -12.03 9.42 -5.69
CA GLN A 63 -12.76 10.66 -5.40
C GLN A 63 -13.13 10.82 -3.91
N ASP A 64 -12.89 9.79 -3.08
CA ASP A 64 -12.94 9.84 -1.63
C ASP A 64 -11.53 9.65 -1.05
N PRO A 65 -10.75 10.74 -0.90
CA PRO A 65 -9.38 10.67 -0.42
C PRO A 65 -9.27 10.10 1.00
N ARG A 66 -10.31 10.23 1.83
CA ARG A 66 -10.30 9.71 3.21
C ARG A 66 -10.37 8.20 3.20
N LEU A 67 -11.29 7.63 2.41
CA LEU A 67 -11.42 6.18 2.27
C LEU A 67 -10.13 5.56 1.71
N VAL A 68 -9.56 6.15 0.66
CA VAL A 68 -8.31 5.67 0.06
C VAL A 68 -7.15 5.78 1.04
N THR A 69 -7.02 6.91 1.74
CA THR A 69 -5.96 7.10 2.74
C THR A 69 -6.07 6.09 3.88
N ASN A 70 -7.27 5.82 4.38
CA ASN A 70 -7.49 4.81 5.41
C ASN A 70 -7.10 3.40 4.93
N GLY A 71 -7.48 3.04 3.69
CA GLY A 71 -7.09 1.76 3.09
C GLY A 71 -5.57 1.62 2.93
N LEU A 72 -4.89 2.70 2.56
CA LEU A 72 -3.42 2.74 2.49
C LEU A 72 -2.77 2.59 3.86
N VAL A 73 -3.28 3.29 4.89
CA VAL A 73 -2.78 3.19 6.27
C VAL A 73 -2.90 1.76 6.78
N GLN A 74 -4.10 1.17 6.71
CA GLN A 74 -4.34 -0.18 7.23
C GLN A 74 -3.45 -1.23 6.57
N TYR A 75 -3.35 -1.18 5.24
CA TYR A 75 -2.52 -2.14 4.52
C TYR A 75 -1.03 -1.95 4.80
N LEU A 76 -0.54 -0.71 4.81
CA LEU A 76 0.88 -0.45 5.06
C LEU A 76 1.27 -0.71 6.53
N ASP A 77 0.39 -0.46 7.50
CA ASP A 77 0.60 -0.87 8.90
C ASP A 77 0.75 -2.38 9.02
N PHE A 78 -0.19 -3.14 8.42
CA PHE A 78 -0.10 -4.60 8.38
C PHE A 78 1.20 -5.03 7.69
N PHE A 79 1.45 -4.52 6.49
CA PHE A 79 2.59 -4.89 5.65
C PHE A 79 3.92 -4.64 6.36
N PHE A 80 4.12 -3.45 6.94
CA PHE A 80 5.36 -3.10 7.63
C PHE A 80 5.52 -3.83 8.97
N SER A 81 4.43 -4.14 9.69
CA SER A 81 4.53 -4.94 10.92
C SER A 81 4.91 -6.41 10.67
N GLY A 82 4.52 -6.96 9.52
CA GLY A 82 4.83 -8.33 9.12
C GLY A 82 6.25 -8.51 8.56
N ILE A 83 6.86 -7.44 8.05
CA ILE A 83 8.25 -7.45 7.58
C ILE A 83 9.20 -7.28 8.76
N ARG A 84 9.81 -8.36 9.24
CA ARG A 84 10.91 -8.29 10.22
C ARG A 84 12.13 -7.59 9.59
N SER A 85 12.76 -6.70 10.35
CA SER A 85 13.97 -5.96 9.97
C SER A 85 15.19 -6.86 9.93
#